data_AF-F0QVV9-F1
#
_entry.id   AF-F0QVV9-F1
#
_cell.length_a   1.000
_cell.length_b   1.000
_cell.length_c   1.000
_cell.angle_alpha   90.00
_cell.angle_beta   90.00
_cell.angle_gamma   90.00
#
_symmetry.space_group_name_H-M   'P 1'
#
loop_
_entity.id
_entity.type
_entity.pdbx_description
1 polymer ?
#
loop_
_entity_poly.entity_id
_entity_poly.type
_entity_poly.pdbx_seq_one_letter_code
_entity_poly.pdbx_strand_id
1 'polypeptide(L)' 'MVKVVAGDAESREFLVDVLVSPLADEPLISDLLADELEIAVESFGKGLWRFRSDPPGKLRSSEVR' A
#
# COMPACT_ATOMS: atom_id res chain seq x y z
N MET A 1 -11.39 -9.36 -0.65
CA MET A 1 -10.94 -8.52 0.46
C MET A 1 -9.43 -8.35 0.34
N VAL A 2 -8.89 -7.21 0.75
CA VAL A 2 -7.45 -6.91 0.71
C VAL A 2 -7.01 -6.22 2.00
N LYS A 3 -5.75 -6.41 2.35
CA LYS A 3 -5.05 -5.69 3.43
C LYS A 3 -3.57 -5.54 3.06
N VAL A 4 -2.90 -4.59 3.68
CA VAL A 4 -1.44 -4.45 3.61
C VAL A 4 -0.82 -5.27 4.73
N VAL A 5 0.16 -6.09 4.38
CA VAL A 5 0.98 -6.82 5.35
C VAL A 5 2.40 -6.30 5.23
N ALA A 6 2.93 -5.80 6.34
CA ALA A 6 4.33 -5.46 6.51
C ALA A 6 4.88 -6.26 7.69
N GLY A 7 6.16 -6.61 7.67
CA GLY A 7 6.72 -7.60 8.61
C GLY A 7 6.41 -7.40 10.10
N ASP A 8 6.17 -6.16 10.54
CA ASP A 8 5.81 -5.79 11.92
C ASP A 8 4.42 -5.16 12.09
N ALA A 9 3.62 -5.04 11.02
CA ALA A 9 2.34 -4.35 11.06
C ALA A 9 1.41 -4.80 9.93
N GLU A 10 0.11 -4.84 10.20
CA GLU A 10 -0.91 -5.11 9.19
C GLU A 10 -1.99 -4.02 9.22
N SER A 11 -2.54 -3.68 8.05
CA SER A 11 -3.72 -2.83 7.99
C SER A 11 -4.99 -3.60 8.34
N ARG A 12 -6.10 -2.87 8.49
CA ARG A 12 -7.43 -3.46 8.45
C ARG A 12 -7.70 -4.04 7.05
N GLU A 13 -8.69 -4.92 6.99
CA GLU A 13 -9.11 -5.57 5.76
C GLU A 13 -10.32 -4.86 5.15
N PHE A 14 -10.28 -4.63 3.84
CA PHE A 14 -11.32 -3.90 3.10
C PHE A 14 -11.85 -4.72 1.93
N LEU A 15 -13.13 -4.54 1.63
CA LEU A 15 -13.74 -5.06 0.41
C LEU A 15 -13.41 -4.12 -0.74
N VAL A 16 -12.92 -4.67 -1.85
CA VAL A 16 -12.50 -3.89 -3.02
C VAL A 16 -12.90 -4.59 -4.30
N ASP A 17 -13.06 -3.80 -5.35
CA ASP A 17 -13.12 -4.28 -6.72
C ASP A 17 -11.71 -4.50 -7.27
N VAL A 18 -11.52 -5.58 -8.04
CA VAL A 18 -10.24 -5.92 -8.66
C VAL A 18 -10.37 -5.77 -10.17
N LEU A 19 -9.50 -4.95 -10.75
CA LEU A 19 -9.36 -4.80 -12.19
C LEU A 19 -8.06 -5.49 -12.63
N VAL A 20 -8.17 -6.46 -13.55
CA VAL A 20 -7.02 -7.19 -14.08
C VAL A 20 -6.63 -6.59 -15.42
N SER A 21 -5.43 -6.01 -15.49
CA SER A 21 -4.84 -5.49 -16.73
C SER A 21 -3.64 -6.35 -17.14
N PRO A 22 -3.58 -6.87 -18.37
CA PRO A 22 -2.42 -7.61 -18.86
C PRO A 22 -1.21 -6.72 -19.16
N LEU A 23 -1.37 -5.39 -19.11
CA LEU A 23 -0.30 -4.42 -19.38
C LEU A 23 0.41 -3.94 -18.10
N ALA A 24 -0.20 -4.15 -16.94
CA ALA A 24 0.39 -3.76 -15.66
C ALA A 24 1.23 -4.92 -15.12
N ASP A 25 2.49 -4.62 -14.79
CA ASP A 25 3.45 -5.53 -14.16
C ASP A 25 3.44 -5.45 -12.62
N GLU A 26 2.75 -4.45 -12.06
CA GLU A 26 2.56 -4.23 -10.63
C GLU A 26 1.09 -3.98 -10.23
N PRO A 27 0.71 -4.23 -8.96
CA PRO A 27 -0.61 -3.86 -8.44
C PRO A 27 -0.78 -2.34 -8.37
N LEU A 28 -1.91 -1.84 -8.85
CA LEU A 28 -2.32 -0.45 -8.71
C LEU A 28 -3.42 -0.33 -7.66
N ILE A 29 -3.33 0.69 -6.81
CA ILE A 29 -4.38 1.05 -5.85
C ILE A 29 -4.86 2.47 -6.13
N SER A 30 -6.15 2.72 -5.90
CA SER A 30 -6.67 4.09 -5.94
C SER A 30 -6.22 4.89 -4.71
N ASP A 31 -6.30 6.20 -4.82
CA ASP A 31 -6.11 7.13 -3.69
C ASP A 31 -7.10 6.86 -2.55
N LEU A 32 -8.36 6.54 -2.88
CA LEU A 32 -9.37 6.11 -1.91
C LEU A 32 -8.93 4.86 -1.14
N LEU A 33 -8.47 3.83 -1.85
CA LEU A 33 -8.02 2.59 -1.20
C LEU A 33 -6.75 2.83 -0.38
N ALA A 34 -5.84 3.71 -0.82
CA ALA A 34 -4.67 4.10 -0.04
C ALA A 34 -5.06 4.80 1.27
N ASP A 35 -6.10 5.66 1.26
CA ASP A 35 -6.63 6.29 2.47
C ASP A 35 -7.25 5.27 3.44
N GLU A 36 -8.08 4.34 2.92
CA GLU A 36 -8.70 3.26 3.72
C GLU A 36 -7.65 2.34 4.35
N LEU A 37 -6.61 1.97 3.61
CA LEU A 37 -5.50 1.16 4.11
C LEU A 37 -4.54 1.93 5.04
N GLU A 38 -4.85 3.21 5.33
CA GLU A 38 -4.05 4.11 6.17
C GLU A 38 -2.61 4.27 5.67
N ILE A 39 -2.40 4.17 4.35
CA ILE A 39 -1.10 4.39 3.73
C ILE A 39 -0.89 5.90 3.55
N ALA A 40 0.29 6.37 3.92
CA ALA A 40 0.82 7.66 3.53
C ALA A 40 1.94 7.45 2.50
N VAL A 41 1.78 8.09 1.35
CA VAL A 41 2.70 7.98 0.22
C VAL A 41 3.84 8.96 0.41
N GLU A 42 5.07 8.46 0.31
CA GLU A 42 6.27 9.29 0.36
C GLU A 42 6.90 9.40 -1.05
N SER A 43 7.01 8.29 -1.79
CA SER A 43 7.44 8.28 -3.19
C SER A 43 7.11 6.96 -3.90
N PHE A 44 5.99 6.88 -4.62
CA PHE A 44 5.57 5.63 -5.30
C PHE A 44 6.57 5.11 -6.33
N GLY A 45 7.17 5.99 -7.15
CA GLY A 45 8.17 5.57 -8.14
C GLY A 45 9.45 4.98 -7.53
N LYS A 46 9.63 5.13 -6.22
CA LYS A 46 10.72 4.50 -5.45
C LYS A 46 10.21 3.41 -4.50
N GLY A 47 8.91 3.11 -4.54
CA GLY A 47 8.24 2.21 -3.61
C GLY A 47 8.26 2.67 -2.16
N LEU A 48 8.37 3.98 -1.87
CA LEU A 48 8.52 4.51 -0.52
C LEU A 48 7.17 4.94 0.07
N TRP A 49 6.84 4.42 1.23
CA TRP A 49 5.56 4.67 1.91
C TRP A 49 5.67 4.42 3.42
N ARG A 50 4.61 4.71 4.16
CA ARG A 50 4.46 4.34 5.58
C ARG A 50 2.99 4.18 5.94
N PHE A 51 2.70 3.53 7.06
CA PHE A 51 1.38 3.66 7.66
C PHE A 51 1.25 5.02 8.35
N ARG A 52 0.03 5.55 8.43
CA ARG A 52 -0.25 6.79 9.19
C ARG A 52 0.06 6.65 10.67
N SER A 53 -0.08 5.43 11.20
CA SER A 53 0.23 5.07 12.58
C SER A 53 1.71 4.76 12.84
N ASP A 54 2.55 4.70 11.79
CA ASP A 54 3.98 4.50 11.98
C ASP A 54 4.60 5.71 12.71
N PRO A 55 5.62 5.48 13.56
CA PRO A 55 6.33 6.55 14.23
C PRO A 55 7.00 7.52 13.23
N PRO A 56 7.21 8.79 13.61
CA PRO A 56 7.87 9.77 12.76
C PRO A 56 9.20 9.26 12.22
N GLY A 57 9.41 9.42 10.90
CA GLY A 57 10.65 9.03 10.24
C GLY A 57 10.75 7.55 9.86
N LYS A 58 9.80 6.70 10.24
CA LYS A 58 9.75 5.33 9.74
C LYS A 58 9.28 5.31 8.29
N LEU A 59 10.10 4.72 7.44
CA LEU A 59 9.86 4.58 6.02
C LEU A 59 9.91 3.10 5.64
N ARG A 60 8.93 2.69 4.84
CA ARG A 60 8.80 1.34 4.30
C ARG A 60 9.10 1.36 2.81
N SER A 61 9.51 0.20 2.30
CA SER A 61 9.72 -0.03 0.87
C SER A 61 8.76 -1.10 0.41
N SER A 62 8.15 -0.92 -0.77
CA SER A 62 7.42 -1.97 -1.46
C SER A 62 8.36 -3.14 -1.75
N GLU A 63 7.86 -4.36 -1.60
CA GLU A 63 8.62 -5.55 -1.94
C GLU A 63 8.87 -5.58 -3.45
N VAL A 64 10.12 -5.81 -3.83
CA VAL A 64 10.48 -6.00 -5.24
C VAL A 64 10.22 -7.46 -5.58
N ARG A 65 9.51 -7.69 -6.69
CA ARG A 65 9.15 -9.01 -7.19
C ARG A 65 10.36 -9.81 -7.68
#